data_AF-A0A7S2CQ52-F1
#
_entry.id   AF-A0A7S2CQ52-F1
#
_cell.length_a   1.000
_cell.length_b   1.000
_cell.length_c   1.000
_cell.angle_alpha   90.00
_cell.angle_beta   90.00
_cell.angle_gamma   90.00
#
_symmetry.space_group_name_H-M   'P 1'
#
loop_
_entity.id
_entity.type
_entity.pdbx_description
1 polymer ?
#
loop_
_entity_poly.entity_id
_entity_poly.type
_entity_poly.pdbx_seq_one_letter_code
_entity_poly.pdbx_strand_id
1 'polypeptide(L)'
;MIAGYFVQDTLERNFDELSKPRPEDQAAIDLETAAAEEAKSFEESTEFKKLPIHMKLFLVLGLVCGIFSCIVLAGPWKVLLGPDYAAFKKFEVTSNIDKVIGDNVFSIIRPMGWIAMLFCAVDFACLQIFQCWADRPAKAGYSAVSEGSQSA
;
A
#
# COMPACT_ATOMS: atom_id res chain seq x y z
N MET A 1 0.47 10.16 35.39
CA MET A 1 1.93 10.27 35.13
C MET A 1 2.79 9.45 36.11
N ILE A 2 2.42 9.33 37.40
CA ILE A 2 3.19 8.51 38.36
C ILE A 2 3.25 7.02 37.99
N ALA A 3 2.16 6.44 37.49
CA ALA A 3 2.11 5.02 37.09
C ALA A 3 3.10 4.67 35.95
N GLY A 4 3.27 5.55 34.96
CA GLY A 4 4.22 5.33 33.87
C GLY A 4 5.67 5.36 34.32
N TYR A 5 6.00 6.22 35.30
CA TYR A 5 7.34 6.31 35.89
C TYR A 5 7.76 5.00 36.56
N PHE A 6 6.87 4.35 37.32
CA PHE A 6 7.16 3.07 37.96
C PHE A 6 7.30 1.92 36.95
N VAL A 7 6.50 1.92 35.88
CA VAL A 7 6.63 0.92 34.81
C VAL A 7 7.99 1.07 34.14
N GLN A 8 8.41 2.29 33.83
CA GLN A 8 9.70 2.56 33.18
C GLN A 8 10.89 2.24 34.09
N ASP A 9 10.88 2.64 35.37
CA ASP A 9 11.95 2.31 36.33
C ASP A 9 12.05 0.79 36.55
N THR A 10 10.92 0.08 36.56
CA THR A 10 10.92 -1.40 36.66
C THR A 10 11.46 -2.05 35.39
N LEU A 11 11.13 -1.50 34.21
CA LEU A 11 11.62 -1.98 32.91
C LEU A 11 13.14 -1.79 32.81
N GLU A 12 13.66 -0.62 33.19
CA GLU A 12 15.08 -0.29 33.13
C GLU A 12 15.90 -1.15 34.10
N ARG A 13 15.41 -1.37 35.33
CA ARG A 13 16.11 -2.21 36.33
C ARG A 13 16.18 -3.69 35.98
N ASN A 14 15.18 -4.20 35.27
CA ASN A 14 15.10 -5.62 34.91
C ASN A 14 15.30 -5.87 33.41
N PHE A 15 15.86 -4.90 32.68
CA PHE A 15 16.02 -4.98 31.23
C PHE A 15 16.80 -6.22 30.79
N ASP A 16 17.88 -6.56 31.48
CA ASP A 16 18.72 -7.74 31.18
C ASP A 16 17.99 -9.07 31.40
N GLU A 17 16.97 -9.11 32.26
CA GLU A 17 16.14 -10.30 32.47
C GLU A 17 14.99 -10.37 31.46
N LEU A 18 14.34 -9.22 31.19
CA LEU A 18 13.23 -9.11 30.25
C LEU A 18 13.66 -9.22 28.78
N SER A 19 14.92 -8.95 28.47
CA SER A 19 15.49 -9.07 27.10
C SER A 19 15.86 -10.50 26.71
N LYS A 20 15.89 -11.44 27.66
CA LYS A 20 16.18 -12.84 27.36
C LYS A 20 14.96 -13.49 26.72
N PRO A 21 15.12 -14.22 25.60
CA PRO A 21 14.01 -14.90 24.95
C PRO A 21 13.41 -15.93 25.90
N ARG A 22 12.10 -15.81 26.14
CA ARG A 22 11.36 -16.76 26.95
C ARG A 22 10.82 -17.89 26.06
N PRO A 23 10.58 -19.10 26.59
CA PRO A 23 9.98 -20.17 25.81
C PRO A 23 8.60 -19.79 25.27
N GLU A 24 7.85 -18.91 25.93
CA GLU A 24 6.58 -18.38 25.43
C GLU A 24 6.76 -17.45 24.22
N ASP A 25 7.93 -16.81 24.08
CA ASP A 25 8.25 -15.88 22.99
C ASP A 25 8.81 -16.62 21.76
N GLN A 26 9.11 -17.91 21.86
CA GLN A 26 9.70 -18.68 20.76
C GLN A 26 8.84 -18.64 19.50
N ALA A 27 7.51 -18.76 19.65
CA ALA A 27 6.59 -18.65 18.53
C ALA A 27 6.61 -17.26 17.86
N ALA A 28 6.82 -16.19 18.65
CA ALA A 28 6.95 -14.84 18.11
C ALA A 28 8.29 -14.66 17.38
N ILE A 29 9.38 -15.17 17.97
CA ILE A 29 10.72 -15.13 17.38
C ILE A 29 10.77 -15.90 16.06
N ASP A 30 10.13 -17.07 16.00
CA ASP A 30 10.07 -17.87 14.78
C ASP A 30 9.28 -17.15 13.67
N LEU A 31 8.18 -16.47 14.03
CA LEU A 31 7.41 -15.65 13.10
C LEU A 31 8.19 -14.41 12.63
N GLU A 32 8.91 -13.73 13.52
CA GLU A 32 9.75 -12.59 13.18
C GLU A 32 10.91 -12.99 12.26
N THR A 33 11.54 -14.14 12.54
CA THR A 33 12.63 -14.68 11.74
C THR A 33 12.14 -15.03 10.34
N ALA A 34 11.00 -15.72 10.23
CA ALA A 34 10.38 -16.04 8.94
C ALA A 34 10.00 -14.77 8.14
N ALA A 35 9.43 -13.77 8.81
CA ALA A 35 9.09 -12.49 8.18
C ALA A 35 10.34 -11.72 7.72
N ALA A 36 11.43 -11.75 8.49
CA ALA A 36 12.70 -11.12 8.13
C ALA A 36 13.35 -11.80 6.92
N GLU A 37 13.29 -13.12 6.84
CA GLU A 37 13.77 -13.88 5.67
C GLU A 37 12.94 -13.56 4.41
N GLU A 38 11.61 -13.50 4.55
CA GLU A 38 10.71 -13.11 3.45
C GLU A 38 11.03 -11.69 2.95
N ALA A 39 11.15 -10.72 3.87
CA ALA A 39 11.47 -9.34 3.54
C ALA A 39 12.81 -9.22 2.80
N LYS A 40 13.83 -9.96 3.24
CA LYS A 40 15.15 -9.97 2.58
C LYS A 40 15.06 -10.56 1.16
N SER A 41 14.36 -11.67 0.98
CA SER A 41 14.16 -12.28 -0.34
C SER A 41 13.38 -11.37 -1.29
N PHE A 42 12.39 -10.65 -0.76
CA PHE A 42 11.62 -9.66 -1.49
C PHE A 42 12.50 -8.47 -1.90
N GLU A 43 13.32 -7.93 -1.00
CA GLU A 43 14.24 -6.82 -1.30
C GLU A 43 15.24 -7.21 -2.39
N GLU A 44 15.82 -8.41 -2.30
CA GLU A 44 16.78 -8.91 -3.29
C GLU A 44 16.17 -9.12 -4.69
N SER A 45 14.91 -9.57 -4.75
CA SER A 45 14.19 -9.82 -6.01
C SER A 45 13.55 -8.57 -6.61
N THR A 46 13.24 -7.56 -5.79
CA THR A 46 12.69 -6.27 -6.20
C THR A 46 13.75 -5.20 -6.46
N GLU A 47 15.04 -5.55 -6.37
CA GLU A 47 16.14 -4.65 -6.74
C GLU A 47 15.97 -4.18 -8.21
N PHE A 48 15.86 -2.87 -8.43
CA PHE A 48 15.57 -2.29 -9.75
C PHE A 48 16.56 -2.73 -10.84
N LYS A 49 17.81 -3.04 -10.49
CA LYS A 49 18.80 -3.52 -11.46
C LYS A 49 18.48 -4.93 -11.97
N LYS A 50 18.01 -5.82 -11.09
CA LYS A 50 17.72 -7.24 -11.37
C LYS A 50 16.32 -7.48 -11.95
N LEU A 51 15.43 -6.51 -11.82
CA LEU A 51 14.07 -6.60 -12.33
C LEU A 51 14.01 -6.85 -13.85
N PRO A 52 13.21 -7.83 -14.31
CA PRO A 52 12.97 -8.04 -15.74
C PRO A 52 12.36 -6.78 -16.38
N ILE A 53 12.72 -6.55 -17.65
CA ILE A 53 12.34 -5.34 -18.39
C ILE A 53 10.81 -5.16 -18.42
N HIS A 54 10.04 -6.23 -18.58
CA HIS A 54 8.58 -6.17 -18.59
C HIS A 54 8.02 -5.61 -17.27
N MET A 55 8.57 -5.99 -16.11
CA MET A 55 8.11 -5.49 -14.82
C MET A 55 8.50 -4.02 -14.61
N LYS A 56 9.67 -3.61 -15.12
CA LYS A 56 10.05 -2.19 -15.17
C LYS A 56 9.04 -1.37 -15.98
N LEU A 57 8.62 -1.89 -17.15
CA LEU A 57 7.62 -1.24 -17.97
C LEU A 57 6.27 -1.13 -17.26
N PHE A 58 5.82 -2.18 -16.56
CA PHE A 58 4.59 -2.11 -15.75
C PHE A 58 4.68 -1.06 -14.63
N LEU A 59 5.80 -0.99 -13.93
CA LEU A 59 6.03 0.03 -12.89
C LEU A 59 6.03 1.45 -13.46
N VAL A 60 6.73 1.67 -14.58
CA VAL A 60 6.77 2.98 -15.23
C VAL A 60 5.39 3.35 -15.77
N LEU A 61 4.67 2.40 -16.36
CA LEU A 61 3.32 2.61 -16.86
C LEU A 61 2.34 2.95 -15.74
N GLY A 62 2.39 2.22 -14.61
CA GLY A 62 1.62 2.51 -13.41
C GLY A 62 1.93 3.92 -12.89
N LEU A 63 3.20 4.24 -12.68
CA LEU A 63 3.65 5.56 -12.24
C LEU A 63 3.12 6.67 -13.15
N VAL A 64 3.26 6.52 -14.47
CA VAL A 64 2.75 7.49 -15.44
C VAL A 64 1.23 7.61 -15.33
N CYS A 65 0.48 6.50 -15.26
CA CYS A 65 -0.97 6.52 -15.08
C CYS A 65 -1.38 7.21 -13.77
N GLY A 66 -0.69 6.95 -12.67
CA GLY A 66 -0.94 7.58 -11.37
C GLY A 66 -0.68 9.08 -11.40
N ILE A 67 0.44 9.50 -12.00
CA ILE A 67 0.76 10.92 -12.22
C ILE A 67 -0.32 11.60 -13.07
N PHE A 68 -0.72 10.98 -14.19
CA PHE A 68 -1.79 11.50 -15.04
C PHE A 68 -3.12 11.59 -14.29
N SER A 69 -3.48 10.57 -13.51
CA SER A 69 -4.68 10.58 -12.66
C SER A 69 -4.67 11.76 -11.70
N CYS A 70 -3.56 11.96 -10.97
CA CYS A 70 -3.39 13.09 -10.04
C CYS A 70 -3.48 14.44 -10.75
N ILE A 71 -2.86 14.58 -11.93
CA ILE A 71 -2.92 15.80 -12.72
C ILE A 71 -4.36 16.06 -13.20
N VAL A 72 -5.07 15.04 -13.69
CA VAL A 72 -6.47 15.19 -14.12
C VAL A 72 -7.38 15.57 -12.94
N LEU A 73 -7.11 15.02 -11.75
CA LEU A 73 -7.93 15.25 -10.56
C LEU A 73 -7.69 16.61 -9.91
N ALA A 74 -6.42 16.97 -9.70
CA ALA A 74 -6.00 18.13 -8.91
C ALA A 74 -5.54 19.32 -9.77
N GLY A 75 -5.42 19.14 -11.09
CA GLY A 75 -4.99 20.18 -12.01
C GLY A 75 -5.96 21.36 -12.07
N PRO A 76 -5.47 22.57 -12.43
CA PRO A 76 -6.28 23.77 -12.53
C PRO A 76 -7.16 23.80 -13.81
N TRP A 77 -7.77 22.68 -14.18
CA TRP A 77 -8.60 22.52 -15.39
C TRP A 77 -9.76 23.49 -15.45
N LYS A 78 -10.31 23.84 -14.29
CA LYS A 78 -11.37 24.85 -14.15
C LYS A 78 -10.95 26.23 -14.68
N VAL A 79 -9.68 26.58 -14.51
CA VAL A 79 -9.12 27.87 -14.93
C VAL A 79 -8.69 27.81 -16.39
N LEU A 80 -8.12 26.68 -16.84
CA LEU A 80 -7.55 26.54 -18.18
C LEU A 80 -8.59 26.22 -19.27
N LEU A 81 -9.54 25.33 -18.99
CA LEU A 81 -10.51 24.82 -19.98
C LEU A 81 -11.95 25.22 -19.64
N GLY A 82 -12.17 25.82 -18.47
CA GLY A 82 -13.47 26.26 -17.99
C GLY A 82 -14.09 25.32 -16.95
N PRO A 83 -15.20 25.75 -16.33
CA PRO A 83 -15.80 25.06 -15.19
C PRO A 83 -16.31 23.65 -15.53
N ASP A 84 -16.57 23.37 -16.81
CA ASP A 84 -17.16 22.10 -17.22
C ASP A 84 -16.20 20.92 -17.25
N TYR A 85 -14.90 21.21 -17.29
CA TYR A 85 -13.81 20.22 -17.32
C TYR A 85 -13.31 19.83 -15.93
N ALA A 86 -13.99 20.28 -14.86
CA ALA A 86 -13.72 19.80 -13.52
C ALA A 86 -13.99 18.28 -13.41
N ALA A 87 -13.16 17.55 -12.66
CA ALA A 87 -13.41 16.13 -12.39
C ALA A 87 -14.68 15.87 -11.57
N PHE A 88 -15.02 16.81 -10.66
CA PHE A 88 -16.19 16.73 -9.79
C PHE A 88 -17.06 17.97 -9.89
N LYS A 89 -18.37 17.78 -9.68
CA LYS A 89 -19.29 18.90 -9.43
C LYS A 89 -18.86 19.65 -8.16
N LYS A 90 -19.05 20.98 -8.15
CA LYS A 90 -18.79 21.80 -6.97
C LYS A 90 -19.84 21.45 -5.90
N PHE A 91 -19.38 21.05 -4.73
CA PHE A 91 -20.23 20.80 -3.57
C PHE A 91 -19.85 21.81 -2.48
N GLU A 92 -20.84 22.56 -1.99
CA GLU A 92 -20.66 23.45 -0.84
C GLU A 92 -21.37 22.83 0.37
N VAL A 93 -20.88 23.09 1.58
CA VAL A 93 -21.43 22.52 2.83
C VAL A 93 -22.91 22.91 3.03
N THR A 94 -23.33 24.06 2.50
CA THR A 94 -24.71 24.56 2.51
C THR A 94 -25.57 24.01 1.37
N SER A 95 -25.00 23.23 0.45
CA SER A 95 -25.73 22.67 -0.69
C SER A 95 -26.66 21.56 -0.24
N ASN A 96 -27.92 21.65 -0.65
CA ASN A 96 -28.90 20.60 -0.38
C ASN A 96 -28.59 19.38 -1.26
N ILE A 97 -28.27 18.25 -0.63
CA ILE A 97 -27.77 17.03 -1.28
C ILE A 97 -28.73 16.55 -2.38
N ASP A 98 -30.05 16.60 -2.11
CA ASP A 98 -31.11 16.18 -3.04
C ASP A 98 -31.10 16.97 -4.36
N LYS A 99 -30.69 18.25 -4.32
CA LYS A 99 -30.63 19.10 -5.51
C LYS A 99 -29.36 18.91 -6.34
N VAL A 100 -28.26 18.47 -5.71
CA VAL A 100 -26.94 18.39 -6.36
C VAL A 100 -26.66 16.98 -6.90
N ILE A 101 -27.05 15.96 -6.14
CA ILE A 101 -26.81 14.56 -6.47
C ILE A 101 -27.98 13.97 -7.28
N GLY A 102 -29.20 14.49 -7.11
CA GLY A 102 -30.40 13.89 -7.67
C GLY A 102 -30.56 12.44 -7.19
N ASP A 103 -31.17 11.58 -8.01
CA ASP A 103 -31.40 10.17 -7.69
C ASP A 103 -30.15 9.28 -7.79
N ASN A 104 -29.05 9.78 -8.38
CA ASN A 104 -27.87 8.96 -8.67
C ASN A 104 -26.59 9.56 -8.06
N VAL A 105 -26.01 8.86 -7.08
CA VAL A 105 -24.78 9.24 -6.38
C VAL A 105 -23.58 9.42 -7.33
N PHE A 106 -23.52 8.62 -8.39
CA PHE A 106 -22.46 8.70 -9.41
C PHE A 106 -22.54 9.94 -10.30
N SER A 107 -23.65 10.69 -10.28
CA SER A 107 -23.82 11.90 -11.08
C SER A 107 -22.91 13.05 -10.62
N ILE A 108 -22.26 12.92 -9.46
CA ILE A 108 -21.29 13.89 -8.94
C ILE A 108 -19.99 13.88 -9.74
N ILE A 109 -19.66 12.73 -10.34
CA ILE A 109 -18.45 12.49 -11.12
C ILE A 109 -18.73 12.95 -12.55
N ARG A 110 -17.99 13.96 -13.01
CA ARG A 110 -18.04 14.41 -14.40
C ARG A 110 -17.21 13.45 -15.28
N PRO A 111 -17.35 13.50 -16.62
CA PRO A 111 -16.61 12.60 -17.52
C PRO A 111 -15.09 12.59 -17.27
N MET A 112 -14.49 13.74 -16.92
CA MET A 112 -13.07 13.82 -16.55
C MET A 112 -12.72 13.05 -15.27
N GLY A 113 -13.62 13.01 -14.29
CA GLY A 113 -13.43 12.21 -13.07
C GLY A 113 -13.45 10.70 -13.37
N TRP A 114 -14.27 10.25 -14.32
CA TRP A 114 -14.25 8.86 -14.79
C TRP A 114 -12.94 8.49 -15.47
N ILE A 115 -12.38 9.39 -16.27
CA ILE A 115 -11.06 9.19 -16.89
C ILE A 115 -9.98 9.08 -15.82
N ALA A 116 -9.97 9.98 -14.83
CA ALA A 116 -9.03 9.90 -13.71
C ALA A 116 -9.15 8.58 -12.94
N MET A 117 -10.38 8.15 -12.62
CA MET A 117 -10.62 6.86 -11.95
C MET A 117 -10.13 5.68 -12.78
N LEU A 118 -10.30 5.70 -14.10
CA LEU A 118 -9.78 4.65 -14.98
C LEU A 118 -8.25 4.56 -14.91
N PHE A 119 -7.55 5.70 -15.01
CA PHE A 119 -6.09 5.72 -14.88
C PHE A 119 -5.61 5.26 -13.51
N CYS A 120 -6.33 5.64 -12.44
CA CYS A 120 -6.07 5.16 -11.09
C CYS A 120 -6.26 3.64 -10.99
N ALA A 121 -7.35 3.10 -11.54
CA ALA A 121 -7.60 1.66 -11.55
C ALA A 121 -6.53 0.88 -12.33
N VAL A 122 -6.05 1.43 -13.45
CA VAL A 122 -4.94 0.83 -14.22
C VAL A 122 -3.63 0.85 -13.43
N ASP A 123 -3.33 1.94 -12.73
CA ASP A 123 -2.16 2.02 -11.85
C ASP A 123 -2.23 0.95 -10.73
N PHE A 124 -3.38 0.84 -10.04
CA PHE A 124 -3.61 -0.23 -9.07
C PHE A 124 -3.44 -1.62 -9.68
N ALA A 125 -3.96 -1.86 -10.88
CA ALA A 125 -3.82 -3.15 -11.56
C ALA A 125 -2.35 -3.46 -11.87
N CYS A 126 -1.57 -2.49 -12.37
CA CYS A 126 -0.14 -2.64 -12.61
C CYS A 126 0.63 -2.97 -11.32
N LEU A 127 0.32 -2.28 -10.22
CA LEU A 127 0.93 -2.54 -8.92
C LEU A 127 0.56 -3.93 -8.37
N GLN A 128 -0.70 -4.36 -8.54
CA GLN A 128 -1.13 -5.69 -8.13
C GLN A 128 -0.44 -6.80 -8.94
N ILE A 129 -0.28 -6.62 -10.25
CA ILE A 129 0.47 -7.56 -11.11
C ILE A 129 1.93 -7.63 -10.63
N PHE A 130 2.53 -6.48 -10.32
CA PHE A 130 3.90 -6.42 -9.82
C PHE A 130 4.05 -7.12 -8.46
N GLN A 131 3.16 -6.86 -7.51
CA GLN A 131 3.16 -7.51 -6.19
C GLN A 131 2.95 -9.03 -6.33
N CYS A 132 1.96 -9.46 -7.12
CA CYS A 132 1.74 -10.87 -7.39
C CYS A 132 2.94 -11.55 -8.05
N TRP A 133 3.73 -10.82 -8.84
CA TRP A 133 4.97 -11.35 -9.41
C TRP A 133 6.09 -11.43 -8.37
N ALA A 134 6.26 -10.39 -7.55
CA ALA A 134 7.28 -10.29 -6.51
C ALA A 134 7.06 -11.28 -5.35
N ASP A 135 5.79 -11.63 -5.04
CA ASP A 135 5.45 -12.58 -3.99
C ASP A 135 5.67 -14.06 -4.41
N ARG A 136 5.75 -14.36 -5.71
CA ARG A 136 5.97 -15.72 -6.20
C ARG A 136 7.28 -16.35 -5.71
N PRO A 137 8.44 -15.67 -5.82
CA PRO A 137 9.69 -16.21 -5.29
C PRO A 137 9.67 -16.35 -3.75
N ALA A 138 9.05 -15.40 -3.03
CA ALA A 138 8.91 -15.46 -1.58
C ALA A 138 8.10 -16.69 -1.11
N LYS A 139 6.96 -16.97 -1.75
CA LYS A 139 6.11 -18.15 -1.44
C LYS A 139 6.78 -19.48 -1.79
N ALA A 140 7.58 -19.51 -2.85
CA ALA A 140 8.36 -20.69 -3.21
C ALA A 140 9.43 -21.03 -2.15
N GLY A 141 10.06 -20.01 -1.56
CA GLY A 141 11.01 -20.17 -0.45
C GLY A 141 10.35 -20.68 0.84
N TYR A 142 9.21 -20.10 1.22
CA TYR A 142 8.48 -20.48 2.44
C TYR A 142 8.03 -21.96 2.42
N SER A 143 7.57 -22.44 1.26
CA SER A 143 7.15 -23.84 1.09
C SER A 143 8.30 -24.81 1.40
N ALA A 144 9.51 -24.51 0.93
CA ALA A 144 10.70 -25.32 1.14
C ALA A 144 11.18 -25.32 2.61
N VAL A 145 11.05 -24.20 3.32
CA VAL A 145 11.41 -24.10 4.74
C VAL A 145 10.42 -24.89 5.62
N SER A 146 9.12 -24.84 5.29
CA SER A 146 8.08 -25.58 6.04
C SER A 146 8.22 -27.10 5.94
N GLU A 147 8.66 -27.62 4.79
CA GLU A 147 8.93 -29.05 4.61
C GLU A 147 10.19 -29.50 5.36
N GLY A 148 11.22 -28.64 5.45
CA GLY A 148 12.44 -28.93 6.20
C GLY A 148 12.19 -29.08 7.71
N SER A 149 11.35 -28.22 8.29
CA SER A 149 11.04 -28.23 9.73
C SER A 149 10.18 -29.41 10.19
N GLN A 150 9.50 -30.13 9.29
CA GLN A 150 8.77 -31.36 9.62
C GLN A 150 9.65 -32.62 9.56
N SER A 151 10.87 -32.51 9.01
CA SER A 151 11.80 -33.63 8.83
C SER A 151 12.94 -33.70 9.85
N ALA A 152 13.06 -32.66 10.70
CA ALA A 152 14.03 -32.56 11.78
C ALA A 152 13.37 -32.80 13.14
#